data_AF-A0A6L8KQX9-F1
#
_entry.id   AF-A0A6L8KQX9-F1
#
_cell.length_a   1.000
_cell.length_b   1.000
_cell.length_c   1.000
_cell.angle_alpha   90.00
_cell.angle_beta   90.00
_cell.angle_gamma   90.00
#
_symmetry.space_group_name_H-M   'P 1'
#
loop_
_entity.id
_entity.type
_entity.pdbx_description
1 polymer ?
#
loop_
_entity_poly.entity_id
_entity_poly.type
_entity_poly.pdbx_seq_one_letter_code
_entity_poly.pdbx_strand_id
1 'polypeptide(L)'
;MQLLISLLIIFATAAVVYAIIKTNPNQPKPLPLPTGVPYEPKLPDSAPALHWSDGGRFMVEVMTESRYQPTLKALAGDHGDGAAAAPYVATLMPDDHNAYENEAVAVFIDSRMVGYLPQKAAIKFRELLRKKEVAGQLSTTDAQVRGGALWQDKRLQYAVVLDVEPLQK
;
A
#
# COMPACT_ATOMS: atom_id res chain seq x y z
N MET A 1 -32.91 3.66 -55.74
CA MET A 1 -32.46 2.56 -54.86
C MET A 1 -30.98 2.71 -54.49
N GLN A 2 -30.04 2.62 -55.43
CA GLN A 2 -28.59 2.58 -55.17
C GLN A 2 -28.04 3.72 -54.27
N LEU A 3 -28.41 4.98 -54.53
CA LEU A 3 -28.05 6.14 -53.68
C LEU A 3 -28.47 5.98 -52.20
N LEU A 4 -29.61 5.33 -51.95
CA LEU A 4 -30.17 5.13 -50.62
C LEU A 4 -29.34 4.09 -49.84
N ILE A 5 -28.84 3.06 -50.53
CA ILE A 5 -27.89 2.08 -49.99
C ILE A 5 -26.55 2.76 -49.66
N SER A 6 -26.03 3.60 -50.57
CA SER A 6 -24.79 4.36 -50.32
C SER A 6 -24.88 5.26 -49.08
N LEU A 7 -26.00 5.98 -48.90
CA LEU A 7 -26.22 6.84 -47.72
C LEU A 7 -26.31 6.02 -46.43
N LEU A 8 -26.98 4.87 -46.43
CA LEU A 8 -27.04 3.98 -45.27
C LEU A 8 -25.65 3.45 -44.87
N ILE A 9 -24.79 3.09 -45.84
CA ILE A 9 -23.42 2.66 -45.58
C ILE A 9 -22.60 3.79 -44.94
N ILE A 10 -22.69 5.02 -45.46
CA ILE A 10 -22.00 6.20 -44.91
C ILE A 10 -22.46 6.50 -43.48
N PHE A 11 -23.76 6.41 -43.19
CA PHE A 11 -24.28 6.63 -41.84
C PHE A 11 -23.83 5.54 -40.86
N ALA A 12 -23.79 4.28 -41.30
CA ALA A 12 -23.33 3.15 -40.50
C ALA A 12 -21.82 3.26 -40.16
N THR A 13 -20.97 3.59 -41.13
CA THR A 13 -19.53 3.76 -40.87
C THR A 13 -19.26 4.97 -39.99
N ALA A 14 -19.95 6.10 -40.20
CA ALA A 14 -19.86 7.27 -39.33
C ALA A 14 -20.27 6.95 -37.87
N ALA A 15 -21.34 6.17 -37.67
CA ALA A 15 -21.78 5.75 -36.34
C ALA A 15 -20.77 4.83 -35.65
N VAL A 16 -20.15 3.89 -36.37
CA VAL A 16 -19.09 3.00 -35.84
C VAL A 16 -17.83 3.79 -35.47
N VAL A 17 -17.38 4.71 -36.33
CA VAL A 17 -16.22 5.57 -36.04
C VAL A 17 -16.49 6.48 -34.84
N TYR A 18 -17.67 7.09 -34.76
CA TYR A 18 -18.08 7.88 -33.60
C TYR A 18 -18.09 7.04 -32.30
N ALA A 19 -18.60 5.81 -32.35
CA ALA A 19 -18.59 4.91 -31.21
C ALA A 19 -17.16 4.57 -30.73
N ILE A 20 -16.24 4.26 -31.65
CA ILE A 20 -14.82 3.95 -31.32
C ILE A 20 -14.11 5.17 -30.72
N ILE A 21 -14.33 6.37 -31.26
CA ILE A 21 -13.77 7.61 -30.70
C ILE A 21 -14.34 7.88 -29.31
N LYS A 22 -15.65 7.67 -29.12
CA LYS A 22 -16.34 7.91 -27.84
C LYS A 22 -15.97 6.91 -26.75
N THR A 23 -15.68 5.65 -27.08
CA THR A 23 -15.25 4.65 -26.08
C THR A 23 -13.78 4.78 -25.70
N ASN A 24 -12.96 5.45 -26.52
CA ASN A 24 -11.52 5.66 -26.33
C ASN A 24 -10.78 4.42 -25.75
N PRO A 25 -10.77 3.29 -26.48
CA PRO A 25 -10.24 2.02 -25.97
C PRO A 25 -8.73 2.06 -25.70
N ASN A 26 -8.01 3.02 -26.29
CA ASN A 26 -6.60 3.28 -26.01
C ASN A 26 -6.42 4.18 -24.77
N GLN A 27 -6.99 3.77 -23.63
CA GLN A 27 -6.44 4.22 -22.36
C GLN A 27 -4.99 3.72 -22.27
N PRO A 28 -4.00 4.57 -21.96
CA PRO A 28 -2.60 4.16 -21.90
C PRO A 28 -2.40 3.25 -20.68
N LYS A 29 -2.54 1.93 -20.88
CA LYS A 29 -2.16 0.94 -19.87
C LYS A 29 -0.70 1.20 -19.52
N PRO A 30 -0.35 1.43 -18.23
CA PRO A 30 1.02 1.69 -17.85
C PRO A 30 1.92 0.55 -18.31
N LEU A 31 3.10 0.90 -18.84
CA LEU A 31 4.07 -0.08 -19.28
C LEU A 31 4.39 -1.04 -18.12
N PRO A 32 4.52 -2.36 -18.36
CA PRO A 32 4.98 -3.28 -17.33
C PRO A 32 6.32 -2.79 -16.79
N LEU A 33 6.45 -2.74 -15.46
CA LEU A 33 7.66 -2.28 -14.80
C LEU A 33 8.87 -3.12 -15.26
N PRO A 34 10.08 -2.53 -15.39
CA PRO A 34 11.26 -3.26 -15.80
C PRO A 34 11.49 -4.49 -14.91
N THR A 35 11.63 -5.66 -15.54
CA THR A 35 11.74 -6.94 -14.84
C THR A 35 12.91 -6.93 -13.87
N GLY A 36 12.61 -7.04 -12.57
CA GLY A 36 13.60 -7.00 -11.48
C GLY A 36 13.56 -5.72 -10.63
N VAL A 37 12.84 -4.67 -11.04
CA VAL A 37 12.48 -3.57 -10.12
C VAL A 37 11.37 -4.07 -9.19
N PRO A 38 11.57 -4.12 -7.86
CA PRO A 38 10.52 -4.55 -6.94
C PRO A 38 9.33 -3.60 -6.98
N TYR A 39 8.12 -4.13 -6.89
CA TYR A 39 6.93 -3.28 -6.79
C TYR A 39 6.92 -2.53 -5.44
N GLU A 40 6.82 -1.20 -5.51
CA GLU A 40 6.67 -0.30 -4.38
C GLU A 40 5.51 0.66 -4.68
N PRO A 41 4.36 0.55 -4.00
CA PRO A 41 3.23 1.43 -4.20
C PRO A 41 3.56 2.84 -3.69
N LYS A 42 3.02 3.88 -4.32
CA LYS A 42 3.22 5.28 -3.91
C LYS A 42 2.10 5.71 -2.97
N LEU A 43 2.45 6.27 -1.82
CA LEU A 43 1.50 6.92 -0.93
C LEU A 43 0.87 8.14 -1.65
N PRO A 44 -0.46 8.23 -1.79
CA PRO A 44 -1.12 9.37 -2.43
C PRO A 44 -1.14 10.58 -1.49
N ASP A 45 -1.24 11.77 -2.09
CA ASP A 45 -1.40 13.05 -1.37
C ASP A 45 -2.88 13.23 -0.95
N SER A 46 -3.31 12.42 0.02
CA SER A 46 -4.65 12.48 0.62
C SER A 46 -4.58 12.39 2.14
N ALA A 47 -5.51 13.05 2.82
CA ALA A 47 -5.60 13.02 4.27
C ALA A 47 -6.05 11.63 4.76
N PRO A 48 -5.41 11.04 5.79
CA PRO A 48 -5.91 9.84 6.45
C PRO A 48 -7.30 10.07 7.07
N ALA A 49 -8.24 9.18 6.78
CA ALA A 49 -9.64 9.30 7.18
C ALA A 49 -9.89 8.98 8.67
N LEU A 50 -8.95 8.30 9.32
CA LEU A 50 -9.00 7.94 10.73
C LEU A 50 -7.62 7.58 11.28
N HIS A 51 -7.56 7.46 12.61
CA HIS A 51 -6.43 6.92 13.37
C HIS A 51 -6.88 5.70 14.17
N TRP A 52 -6.06 4.66 14.23
CA TRP A 52 -6.27 3.44 15.01
C TRP A 52 -5.36 3.44 16.26
N SER A 53 -5.90 3.01 17.39
CA SER A 53 -5.15 2.69 18.62
C SER A 53 -5.69 1.39 19.21
N ASP A 54 -4.83 0.64 19.91
CA ASP A 54 -5.16 -0.59 20.65
C ASP A 54 -4.87 -0.47 22.16
N GLY A 55 -4.38 0.70 22.58
CA GLY A 55 -4.04 1.05 23.96
C GLY A 55 -2.54 1.07 24.25
N GLY A 56 -1.69 1.21 23.23
CA GLY A 56 -0.23 1.20 23.38
C GLY A 56 0.36 -0.22 23.51
N ARG A 57 -0.32 -1.27 23.05
CA ARG A 57 0.16 -2.67 23.18
C ARG A 57 1.07 -3.08 22.03
N PHE A 58 0.97 -2.42 20.87
CA PHE A 58 1.81 -2.66 19.68
C PHE A 58 1.87 -4.15 19.26
N MET A 59 0.71 -4.81 19.14
CA MET A 59 0.62 -6.26 18.94
C MET A 59 0.72 -6.74 17.49
N VAL A 60 0.70 -5.84 16.49
CA VAL A 60 0.77 -6.21 15.07
C VAL A 60 2.13 -5.84 14.50
N GLU A 61 2.96 -6.85 14.21
CA GLU A 61 4.23 -6.70 13.49
C GLU A 61 4.00 -6.58 11.98
N VAL A 62 4.74 -5.68 11.33
CA VAL A 62 4.74 -5.46 9.89
C VAL A 62 5.61 -6.52 9.20
N MET A 63 5.14 -7.07 8.09
CA MET A 63 5.93 -7.93 7.21
C MET A 63 6.98 -7.06 6.48
N THR A 64 8.23 -7.08 6.96
CA THR A 64 9.33 -6.31 6.38
C THR A 64 10.29 -7.20 5.58
N GLU A 65 10.47 -6.89 4.29
CA GLU A 65 11.55 -7.48 3.49
C GLU A 65 12.92 -6.89 3.88
N SER A 66 13.99 -7.66 3.69
CA SER A 66 15.37 -7.23 3.94
C SER A 66 15.75 -5.91 3.21
N ARG A 67 15.09 -5.59 2.10
CA ARG A 67 15.30 -4.35 1.34
C ARG A 67 14.95 -3.08 2.12
N TYR A 68 14.06 -3.17 3.11
CA TYR A 68 13.67 -2.02 3.94
C TYR A 68 14.59 -1.82 5.15
N GLN A 69 15.47 -2.76 5.50
CA GLN A 69 16.34 -2.65 6.68
C GLN A 69 17.20 -1.37 6.72
N PRO A 70 17.71 -0.80 5.60
CA PRO A 70 18.36 0.52 5.62
C PRO A 70 17.41 1.67 6.01
N THR A 71 16.16 1.63 5.54
CA THR A 71 15.09 2.58 5.92
C THR A 71 14.74 2.44 7.40
N LEU A 72 14.56 1.21 7.89
CA LEU A 72 14.28 0.95 9.30
C LEU A 72 15.42 1.39 10.20
N LYS A 73 16.68 1.16 9.81
CA LYS A 73 17.85 1.68 10.55
C LYS A 73 17.85 3.21 10.60
N ALA A 74 17.48 3.89 9.51
CA ALA A 74 17.40 5.35 9.47
C ALA A 74 16.25 5.92 10.31
N LEU A 75 15.15 5.17 10.48
CA LEU A 75 14.04 5.50 11.39
C LEU A 75 14.36 5.16 12.85
N ALA A 76 15.12 4.09 13.11
CA ALA A 76 15.52 3.71 14.46
C ALA A 76 16.44 4.75 15.15
N GLY A 77 17.08 5.62 14.37
CA GLY A 77 17.98 6.67 14.86
C GLY A 77 19.27 6.12 15.47
N ASP A 78 19.84 6.86 16.42
CA ASP A 78 20.87 6.34 17.31
C ASP A 78 20.22 5.81 18.61
N HIS A 79 20.64 4.63 19.00
CA HIS A 79 20.18 3.88 20.18
C HIS A 79 21.34 3.10 20.83
N GLY A 80 22.59 3.42 20.46
CA GLY A 80 23.79 2.70 20.92
C GLY A 80 23.72 1.19 20.64
N ASP A 81 24.10 0.38 21.61
CA ASP A 81 24.08 -1.09 21.50
C ASP A 81 22.79 -1.74 22.01
N GLY A 82 21.90 -0.94 22.61
CA GLY A 82 20.56 -1.38 23.00
C GLY A 82 19.64 -1.62 21.81
N ALA A 83 18.47 -2.21 22.07
CA ALA A 83 17.40 -2.27 21.07
C ALA A 83 16.75 -0.88 20.91
N ALA A 84 16.49 -0.50 19.67
CA ALA A 84 15.65 0.65 19.35
C ALA A 84 14.21 0.45 19.85
N ALA A 85 13.53 1.57 20.12
CA ALA A 85 12.10 1.65 20.39
C ALA A 85 11.55 3.02 19.92
N ALA A 86 11.96 3.46 18.73
CA ALA A 86 11.68 4.80 18.22
C ALA A 86 10.19 4.94 17.88
N PRO A 87 9.44 5.89 18.49
CA PRO A 87 8.01 6.07 18.27
C PRO A 87 7.72 6.87 16.99
N TYR A 88 6.69 6.46 16.26
CA TYR A 88 6.25 7.06 15.00
C TYR A 88 4.73 6.99 14.85
N VAL A 89 4.20 7.77 13.91
CA VAL A 89 2.87 7.51 13.34
C VAL A 89 3.08 6.81 11.99
N ALA A 90 2.48 5.63 11.81
CA ALA A 90 2.49 4.93 10.53
C ALA A 90 1.20 5.22 9.75
N THR A 91 1.32 5.35 8.43
CA THR A 91 0.18 5.42 7.50
C THR A 91 -0.05 4.07 6.86
N LEU A 92 -1.29 3.60 6.94
CA LEU A 92 -1.78 2.32 6.42
C LEU A 92 -2.61 2.58 5.16
N MET A 93 -2.17 2.00 4.05
CA MET A 93 -2.74 2.22 2.71
C MET A 93 -3.22 0.90 2.11
N PRO A 94 -4.54 0.74 1.83
CA PRO A 94 -5.03 -0.35 1.00
C PRO A 94 -4.37 -0.31 -0.39
N ASP A 95 -3.74 -1.42 -0.79
CA ASP A 95 -2.99 -1.52 -2.05
C ASP A 95 -3.72 -2.45 -3.03
N ASP A 96 -4.58 -1.85 -3.87
CA ASP A 96 -5.38 -2.57 -4.88
C ASP A 96 -4.59 -2.90 -6.16
N HIS A 97 -3.31 -2.52 -6.23
CA HIS A 97 -2.44 -2.74 -7.40
C HIS A 97 -1.37 -3.81 -7.14
N ASN A 98 -1.40 -4.43 -5.95
CA ASN A 98 -0.47 -5.47 -5.56
C ASN A 98 -0.61 -6.72 -6.44
N ALA A 99 0.52 -7.19 -7.00
CA ALA A 99 0.53 -8.37 -7.87
C ALA A 99 0.45 -9.72 -7.13
N TYR A 100 0.53 -9.72 -5.79
CA TYR A 100 0.62 -10.93 -4.97
C TYR A 100 -0.59 -11.13 -4.04
N GLU A 101 -1.14 -10.05 -3.47
CA GLU A 101 -2.27 -10.10 -2.53
C GLU A 101 -3.36 -9.06 -2.82
N ASN A 102 -4.54 -9.51 -3.24
CA ASN A 102 -5.69 -8.66 -3.60
C ASN A 102 -6.22 -7.77 -2.45
N GLU A 103 -5.92 -8.11 -1.21
CA GLU A 103 -6.32 -7.37 -0.01
C GLU A 103 -5.08 -6.81 0.73
N ALA A 104 -4.00 -6.52 0.00
CA ALA A 104 -2.78 -5.94 0.57
C ALA A 104 -3.05 -4.59 1.26
N VAL A 105 -2.24 -4.32 2.28
CA VAL A 105 -2.17 -3.03 2.99
C VAL A 105 -0.70 -2.67 3.19
N ALA A 106 -0.22 -1.67 2.46
CA ALA A 106 1.12 -1.13 2.58
C ALA A 106 1.25 -0.24 3.81
N VAL A 107 2.45 -0.24 4.43
CA VAL A 107 2.76 0.52 5.64
C VAL A 107 3.88 1.52 5.33
N PHE A 108 3.66 2.78 5.68
CA PHE A 108 4.60 3.89 5.49
C PHE A 108 4.89 4.60 6.80
N ILE A 109 6.12 5.09 6.97
CA ILE A 109 6.54 6.00 8.05
C ILE A 109 7.35 7.13 7.42
N ASP A 110 7.06 8.39 7.75
CA ASP A 110 7.65 9.58 7.11
C ASP A 110 7.59 9.53 5.56
N SER A 111 6.46 9.07 5.00
CA SER A 111 6.25 8.81 3.57
C SER A 111 7.21 7.80 2.92
N ARG A 112 8.02 7.08 3.71
CA ARG A 112 8.91 5.99 3.28
C ARG A 112 8.23 4.65 3.53
N MET A 113 8.24 3.74 2.56
CA MET A 113 7.66 2.41 2.76
C MET A 113 8.52 1.59 3.73
N VAL A 114 7.86 0.90 4.67
CA VAL A 114 8.51 0.04 5.67
C VAL A 114 8.13 -1.45 5.53
N GLY A 115 7.01 -1.75 4.88
CA GLY A 115 6.57 -3.13 4.60
C GLY A 115 5.07 -3.21 4.31
N TYR A 116 4.48 -4.38 4.52
CA TYR A 116 3.04 -4.62 4.42
C TYR A 116 2.48 -5.19 5.74
N LEU A 117 1.17 -5.02 6.00
CA LEU A 117 0.51 -5.85 7.01
C LEU A 117 0.58 -7.34 6.58
N PRO A 118 0.81 -8.29 7.50
CA PRO A 118 0.69 -9.72 7.18
C PRO A 118 -0.70 -10.05 6.60
N GLN A 119 -0.78 -10.89 5.56
CA GLN A 119 -2.01 -11.21 4.81
C GLN A 119 -3.30 -11.32 5.65
N LYS A 120 -3.29 -12.14 6.70
CA LYS A 120 -4.45 -12.33 7.61
C LYS A 120 -4.89 -11.04 8.30
N ALA A 121 -3.92 -10.19 8.65
CA ALA A 121 -4.17 -8.89 9.24
C ALA A 121 -4.68 -7.89 8.19
N ALA A 122 -4.10 -7.88 6.98
CA ALA A 122 -4.49 -7.01 5.88
C ALA A 122 -5.98 -7.20 5.46
N ILE A 123 -6.42 -8.46 5.32
CA ILE A 123 -7.83 -8.81 5.03
C ILE A 123 -8.78 -8.26 6.10
N LYS A 124 -8.49 -8.53 7.38
CA LYS A 124 -9.31 -8.05 8.51
C LYS A 124 -9.28 -6.53 8.65
N PHE A 125 -8.15 -5.89 8.36
CA PHE A 125 -8.03 -4.44 8.34
C PHE A 125 -8.96 -3.81 7.30
N ARG A 126 -8.97 -4.36 6.08
CA ARG A 126 -9.86 -3.91 5.01
C ARG A 126 -11.33 -4.25 5.28
N GLU A 127 -11.64 -5.34 6.02
CA GLU A 127 -12.97 -5.52 6.61
C GLU A 127 -13.35 -4.40 7.61
N LEU A 128 -12.42 -3.97 8.47
CA LEU A 128 -12.68 -2.91 9.44
C LEU A 128 -12.87 -1.55 8.76
N LEU A 129 -12.09 -1.22 7.72
CA LEU A 129 -12.32 -0.04 6.88
C LEU A 129 -13.70 -0.08 6.20
N ARG A 130 -14.11 -1.25 5.66
CA ARG A 130 -15.47 -1.46 5.11
C ARG A 130 -16.56 -1.24 6.18
N LYS A 131 -16.38 -1.75 7.40
CA LYS A 131 -17.30 -1.57 8.55
C LYS A 131 -17.32 -0.13 9.12
N LYS A 132 -16.34 0.70 8.75
CA LYS A 132 -16.23 2.12 9.12
C LYS A 132 -16.62 3.07 7.96
N GLU A 133 -17.17 2.53 6.87
CA GLU A 133 -17.61 3.28 5.67
C GLU A 133 -16.48 4.06 4.94
N VAL A 134 -15.23 3.67 5.18
CA VAL A 134 -13.99 4.32 4.69
C VAL A 134 -13.11 3.35 3.90
N ALA A 135 -13.74 2.43 3.16
CA ALA A 135 -13.05 1.46 2.31
C ALA A 135 -12.13 2.16 1.28
N GLY A 136 -10.92 1.63 1.10
CA GLY A 136 -9.91 2.19 0.17
C GLY A 136 -9.22 3.48 0.63
N GLN A 137 -9.66 4.09 1.73
CA GLN A 137 -9.06 5.33 2.23
C GLN A 137 -7.81 5.07 3.07
N LEU A 138 -6.91 6.06 3.13
CA LEU A 138 -5.76 6.04 4.04
C LEU A 138 -6.23 6.10 5.49
N SER A 139 -5.45 5.52 6.40
CA SER A 139 -5.62 5.66 7.85
C SER A 139 -4.26 5.66 8.54
N THR A 140 -4.18 6.12 9.80
CA THR A 140 -2.95 6.10 10.59
C THR A 140 -3.06 5.21 11.82
N THR A 141 -1.93 4.88 12.42
CA THR A 141 -1.83 4.19 13.71
C THR A 141 -0.51 4.59 14.37
N ASP A 142 -0.44 4.60 15.69
CA ASP A 142 0.85 4.70 16.37
C ASP A 142 1.72 3.47 16.07
N ALA A 143 3.02 3.67 15.96
CA ALA A 143 3.98 2.65 15.57
C ALA A 143 5.29 2.79 16.36
N GLN A 144 6.06 1.69 16.43
CA GLN A 144 7.43 1.72 16.94
C GLN A 144 8.37 0.96 16.01
N VAL A 145 9.52 1.56 15.70
CA VAL A 145 10.65 0.87 15.09
C VAL A 145 11.48 0.25 16.22
N ARG A 146 11.51 -1.08 16.26
CA ARG A 146 12.14 -1.90 17.30
C ARG A 146 13.30 -2.72 16.75
N GLY A 147 14.10 -3.33 17.64
CA GLY A 147 15.18 -4.24 17.25
C GLY A 147 16.55 -3.55 17.15
N GLY A 148 17.44 -4.04 16.30
CA GLY A 148 18.75 -3.39 16.07
C GLY A 148 19.76 -3.45 17.22
N ALA A 149 19.54 -4.22 18.29
CA ALA A 149 20.55 -4.40 19.34
C ALA A 149 21.86 -4.99 18.79
N LEU A 150 22.99 -4.69 19.44
CA LEU A 150 24.28 -5.31 19.10
C LEU A 150 24.39 -6.70 19.72
N TRP A 151 24.78 -7.69 18.91
CA TRP A 151 25.10 -9.03 19.38
C TRP A 151 26.29 -9.59 18.58
N GLN A 152 27.37 -9.95 19.27
CA GLN A 152 28.63 -10.43 18.66
C GLN A 152 29.12 -9.51 17.52
N ASP A 153 29.25 -8.22 17.84
CA ASP A 153 29.68 -7.13 16.93
C ASP A 153 28.84 -6.96 15.66
N LYS A 154 27.66 -7.59 15.60
CA LYS A 154 26.68 -7.48 14.52
C LYS A 154 25.41 -6.83 15.03
N ARG A 155 24.82 -5.96 14.20
CA ARG A 155 23.52 -5.36 14.48
C ARG A 155 22.42 -6.36 14.11
N LEU A 156 21.48 -6.61 15.02
CA LEU A 156 20.27 -7.38 14.73
C LEU A 156 19.37 -6.66 13.72
N GLN A 157 18.38 -7.38 13.17
CA GLN A 157 17.34 -6.77 12.33
C GLN A 157 16.51 -5.76 13.10
N TYR A 158 15.97 -4.79 12.37
CA TYR A 158 14.91 -3.90 12.82
C TYR A 158 13.54 -4.44 12.39
N ALA A 159 12.51 -4.17 13.17
CA ALA A 159 11.12 -4.50 12.88
C ALA A 159 10.22 -3.29 13.15
N VAL A 160 9.02 -3.28 12.57
CA VAL A 160 7.99 -2.27 12.86
C VAL A 160 6.80 -2.95 13.48
N VAL A 161 6.29 -2.38 14.58
CA VAL A 161 5.07 -2.84 15.26
C VAL A 161 4.06 -1.71 15.38
N LEU A 162 2.78 -2.05 15.37
CA LEU A 162 1.65 -1.11 15.21
C LEU A 162 0.63 -1.24 16.34
N ASP A 163 0.11 -0.10 16.79
CA ASP A 163 -0.92 0.03 17.82
C ASP A 163 -2.33 -0.13 17.25
N VAL A 164 -2.60 -1.27 16.62
CA VAL A 164 -3.92 -1.57 16.04
C VAL A 164 -4.48 -2.84 16.68
N GLU A 165 -5.81 -2.87 16.93
CA GLU A 165 -6.51 -4.01 17.53
C GLU A 165 -6.04 -5.33 16.90
N PRO A 166 -5.71 -6.38 17.68
CA PRO A 166 -5.12 -7.62 17.18
C PRO A 166 -5.84 -8.19 15.95
N LEU A 167 -5.29 -7.88 14.77
CA LEU A 167 -5.80 -8.28 13.47
C LEU A 167 -5.57 -9.78 13.21
N GLN A 168 -5.10 -10.53 14.21
CA GLN A 168 -4.96 -11.98 14.20
C GLN A 168 -5.71 -12.58 15.38
N LYS A 169 -6.47 -13.64 15.09
CA LYS A 169 -7.16 -14.57 15.98
C LYS A 169 -6.90 -15.95 15.38
#